data_AF-A0A963PDF7-F1
#
_entry.id   AF-A0A963PDF7-F1
#
_cell.length_a   1.000
_cell.length_b   1.000
_cell.length_c   1.000
_cell.angle_alpha   90.00
_cell.angle_beta   90.00
_cell.angle_gamma   90.00
#
_symmetry.space_group_name_H-M   'P 1'
#
loop_
_entity.id
_entity.type
_entity.pdbx_description
1 polymer ?
#
loop_
_entity_poly.entity_id
_entity_poly.type
_entity_poly.pdbx_seq_one_letter_code
_entity_poly.pdbx_strand_id
1 'polypeptide(L)'
;DEQARMLDAARPDPADEGYAAAQRRYTQLQDAVAADRKRLDADPAAYVTSTAKPVAAAFASAETPEDFGRAVSLSLAEQERLGVPPSKRRAAPKAAVENLARMIGETSSTRERAEMLASWSTAIREPGPRAALLADLEKAGLPEGLRFLQPTLEAGDMAKAGRMLSALEAGIDLKGDTKRDLDDALLDAEPDAFERSLAGLTGDARPLAEARERDGTRRRLAAARMQAGEDADEAVRKADEDLLAGGTRVARDGLGAFSVPAGADAYQVETGLERLREEIGDRVPAATLARLLDPAGELEGDMAERMAGELLDDFADDAAWIDHPDGGYGLLVTLMDGTRGFLPGEDDKPLRVTTDEAIRAHDAGWAKRIDDVLSGEFGP
;
A
#
# COMPACT_ATOMS: atom_id res chain seq x y z
N ASP A 1 25.48 -1.61 -6.98
CA ASP A 1 26.54 -1.91 -7.98
C ASP A 1 27.96 -1.51 -7.58
N GLU A 2 28.20 -0.32 -7.06
CA GLU A 2 29.56 0.17 -6.73
C GLU A 2 30.32 -0.75 -5.75
N GLN A 3 29.69 -1.17 -4.65
CA GLN A 3 30.30 -2.10 -3.69
C GLN A 3 30.64 -3.48 -4.30
N ALA A 4 29.82 -3.96 -5.24
CA ALA A 4 30.10 -5.21 -5.95
C ALA A 4 31.32 -5.06 -6.88
N ARG A 5 31.42 -3.92 -7.58
CA ARG A 5 32.61 -3.58 -8.39
C ARG A 5 33.86 -3.41 -7.54
N MET A 6 33.76 -2.81 -6.35
CA MET A 6 34.89 -2.69 -5.42
C MET A 6 35.38 -4.06 -4.93
N LEU A 7 34.46 -4.98 -4.62
CA LEU A 7 34.81 -6.35 -4.24
C LEU A 7 35.40 -7.14 -5.40
N ASP A 8 34.90 -6.96 -6.62
CA ASP A 8 35.45 -7.66 -7.78
C ASP A 8 36.87 -7.15 -8.11
N ALA A 9 37.06 -5.82 -8.09
CA ALA A 9 38.36 -5.19 -8.34
C ALA A 9 39.41 -5.48 -7.25
N ALA A 10 38.99 -5.75 -6.01
CA ALA A 10 39.88 -6.05 -4.89
C ALA A 10 40.18 -7.55 -4.72
N ARG A 11 39.65 -8.42 -5.61
CA ARG A 11 39.82 -9.86 -5.52
C ARG A 11 41.30 -10.24 -5.70
N PRO A 12 41.93 -10.93 -4.73
CA PRO A 12 43.35 -11.27 -4.80
C PRO A 12 43.62 -12.38 -5.82
N ASP A 13 44.74 -12.28 -6.55
CA ASP A 13 45.23 -13.34 -7.42
C ASP A 13 45.98 -14.40 -6.58
N PRO A 14 45.54 -15.68 -6.59
CA PRO A 14 46.24 -16.77 -5.92
C PRO A 14 47.70 -16.97 -6.36
N ALA A 15 48.09 -16.48 -7.54
CA ALA A 15 49.45 -16.60 -8.07
C ALA A 15 50.41 -15.49 -7.57
N ASP A 16 49.90 -14.44 -6.92
CA ASP A 16 50.74 -13.34 -6.44
C ASP A 16 51.53 -13.72 -5.18
N GLU A 17 52.81 -13.29 -5.13
CA GLU A 17 53.71 -13.50 -4.00
C GLU A 17 53.17 -12.89 -2.68
N GLY A 18 52.26 -11.90 -2.79
CA GLY A 18 51.56 -11.26 -1.67
C GLY A 18 50.19 -11.83 -1.32
N TYR A 19 49.76 -12.95 -1.91
CA TYR A 19 48.39 -13.47 -1.82
C TYR A 19 47.85 -13.54 -0.39
N ALA A 20 48.61 -14.07 0.57
CA ALA A 20 48.14 -14.21 1.95
C ALA A 20 47.80 -12.85 2.62
N ALA A 21 48.56 -11.79 2.31
CA ALA A 21 48.28 -10.46 2.83
C ALA A 21 47.12 -9.79 2.06
N ALA A 22 47.05 -9.98 0.74
CA ALA A 22 45.96 -9.49 -0.09
C ALA A 22 44.62 -10.15 0.27
N GLN A 23 44.61 -11.45 0.52
CA GLN A 23 43.45 -12.22 0.98
C GLN A 23 42.92 -11.72 2.31
N ARG A 24 43.80 -11.38 3.28
CA ARG A 24 43.36 -10.79 4.56
C ARG A 24 42.69 -9.43 4.36
N ARG A 25 43.24 -8.57 3.50
CA ARG A 25 42.64 -7.26 3.17
C ARG A 25 41.30 -7.43 2.45
N TYR A 26 41.22 -8.39 1.55
CA TYR A 26 40.00 -8.71 0.83
C TYR A 26 38.89 -9.19 1.78
N THR A 27 39.18 -10.10 2.71
CA THR A 27 38.22 -10.52 3.74
C THR A 27 37.78 -9.35 4.62
N GLN A 28 38.70 -8.48 5.04
CA GLN A 28 38.34 -7.26 5.79
C GLN A 28 37.41 -6.34 5.00
N LEU A 29 37.64 -6.19 3.69
CA LEU A 29 36.76 -5.41 2.81
C LEU A 29 35.37 -6.08 2.67
N GLN A 30 35.32 -7.40 2.51
CA GLN A 30 34.06 -8.15 2.49
C GLN A 30 33.25 -7.95 3.77
N ASP A 31 33.90 -8.09 4.93
CA ASP A 31 33.25 -7.88 6.23
C ASP A 31 32.77 -6.44 6.40
N ALA A 32 33.56 -5.45 5.96
CA ALA A 32 33.18 -4.05 5.99
C ALA A 32 31.96 -3.78 5.10
N VAL A 33 31.95 -4.31 3.86
CA VAL A 33 30.82 -4.18 2.93
C VAL A 33 29.56 -4.86 3.49
N ALA A 34 29.70 -6.06 4.07
CA ALA A 34 28.58 -6.76 4.68
C ALA A 34 28.00 -5.99 5.88
N ALA A 35 28.86 -5.45 6.76
CA ALA A 35 28.45 -4.62 7.88
C ALA A 35 27.81 -3.29 7.43
N ASP A 36 28.27 -2.74 6.32
CA ASP A 36 27.70 -1.53 5.71
C ASP A 36 26.30 -1.78 5.14
N ARG A 37 26.14 -2.84 4.35
CA ARG A 37 24.82 -3.28 3.84
C ARG A 37 23.85 -3.58 4.96
N LYS A 38 24.30 -4.26 6.02
CA LYS A 38 23.47 -4.55 7.19
C LYS A 38 22.97 -3.27 7.87
N ARG A 39 23.79 -2.21 7.92
CA ARG A 39 23.38 -0.90 8.46
C ARG A 39 22.37 -0.21 7.54
N LEU A 40 22.60 -0.25 6.22
CA LEU A 40 21.66 0.29 5.23
C LEU A 40 20.30 -0.43 5.30
N ASP A 41 20.28 -1.76 5.36
CA ASP A 41 19.04 -2.55 5.42
C ASP A 41 18.28 -2.36 6.75
N ALA A 42 18.98 -2.10 7.86
CA ALA A 42 18.36 -1.96 9.18
C ALA A 42 17.60 -0.63 9.35
N ASP A 43 18.19 0.48 8.90
CA ASP A 43 17.56 1.80 8.89
C ASP A 43 18.15 2.62 7.72
N PRO A 44 17.54 2.53 6.52
CA PRO A 44 18.02 3.24 5.34
C PRO A 44 18.12 4.75 5.55
N ALA A 45 17.16 5.35 6.25
CA ALA A 45 17.10 6.78 6.48
C ALA A 45 18.21 7.25 7.46
N ALA A 46 18.45 6.51 8.54
CA ALA A 46 19.57 6.80 9.43
C ALA A 46 20.92 6.59 8.76
N TYR A 47 21.05 5.56 7.91
CA TYR A 47 22.27 5.32 7.16
C TYR A 47 22.62 6.52 6.26
N VAL A 48 21.68 6.98 5.42
CA VAL A 48 21.94 8.13 4.53
C VAL A 48 22.15 9.41 5.32
N THR A 49 21.44 9.61 6.43
CA THR A 49 21.67 10.76 7.31
C THR A 49 23.07 10.76 7.91
N SER A 50 23.65 9.58 8.20
CA SER A 50 25.00 9.47 8.76
C SER A 50 26.13 9.59 7.71
N THR A 51 25.85 9.26 6.46
CA THR A 51 26.87 9.17 5.39
C THR A 51 26.81 10.33 4.40
N ALA A 52 25.63 10.88 4.12
CA ALA A 52 25.41 11.99 3.19
C ALA A 52 25.22 13.32 3.94
N LYS A 53 26.27 14.16 3.95
CA LYS A 53 26.26 15.48 4.61
C LYS A 53 25.06 16.37 4.22
N PRO A 54 24.62 16.44 2.96
CA PRO A 54 23.45 17.24 2.60
C PRO A 54 22.16 16.77 3.28
N VAL A 55 21.96 15.44 3.40
CA VAL A 55 20.80 14.86 4.09
C VAL A 55 20.84 15.19 5.59
N ALA A 56 22.01 15.02 6.21
CA ALA A 56 22.23 15.37 7.61
C ALA A 56 21.89 16.84 7.90
N ALA A 57 22.40 17.75 7.05
CA ALA A 57 22.15 19.17 7.16
C ALA A 57 20.67 19.52 6.98
N ALA A 58 20.00 18.91 6.00
CA ALA A 58 18.59 19.16 5.72
C ALA A 58 17.68 18.77 6.90
N PHE A 59 17.91 17.61 7.53
CA PHE A 59 17.16 17.23 8.73
C PHE A 59 17.51 18.09 9.94
N ALA A 60 18.78 18.49 10.10
CA ALA A 60 19.18 19.34 11.22
C ALA A 60 18.59 20.77 11.13
N SER A 61 18.32 21.26 9.92
CA SER A 61 17.68 22.56 9.69
C SER A 61 16.17 22.50 9.49
N ALA A 62 15.55 21.32 9.62
CA ALA A 62 14.11 21.17 9.38
C ALA A 62 13.31 21.62 10.60
N GLU A 63 12.78 22.85 10.57
CA GLU A 63 11.96 23.43 11.64
C GLU A 63 10.47 23.44 11.27
N THR A 64 10.15 23.40 9.98
CA THR A 64 8.77 23.40 9.46
C THR A 64 8.42 22.08 8.77
N PRO A 65 7.13 21.74 8.62
CA PRO A 65 6.70 20.60 7.81
C PRO A 65 7.26 20.64 6.38
N GLU A 66 7.33 21.81 5.76
CA GLU A 66 7.86 21.97 4.41
C GLU A 66 9.37 21.70 4.33
N ASP A 67 10.15 22.13 5.34
CA ASP A 67 11.58 21.82 5.41
C ASP A 67 11.80 20.32 5.60
N PHE A 68 10.99 19.70 6.45
CA PHE A 68 11.01 18.27 6.69
C PHE A 68 10.67 17.47 5.42
N GLY A 69 9.61 17.85 4.70
CA GLY A 69 9.27 17.23 3.42
C GLY A 69 10.41 17.30 2.39
N ARG A 70 11.17 18.41 2.39
CA ARG A 70 12.38 18.53 1.55
C ARG A 70 13.52 17.63 2.04
N ALA A 71 13.77 17.56 3.34
CA ALA A 71 14.77 16.67 3.93
C ALA A 71 14.46 15.19 3.65
N VAL A 72 13.18 14.79 3.78
CA VAL A 72 12.67 13.46 3.44
C VAL A 72 12.91 13.18 1.96
N SER A 73 12.52 14.09 1.06
CA SER A 73 12.71 13.91 -0.39
C SER A 73 14.19 13.71 -0.76
N LEU A 74 15.10 14.48 -0.13
CA LEU A 74 16.54 14.33 -0.35
C LEU A 74 17.06 12.98 0.19
N SER A 75 16.56 12.55 1.35
CA SER A 75 16.88 11.26 1.94
C SER A 75 16.42 10.10 1.07
N LEU A 76 15.20 10.15 0.53
CA LEU A 76 14.63 9.11 -0.32
C LEU A 76 15.38 9.00 -1.65
N ALA A 77 15.77 10.12 -2.26
CA ALA A 77 16.61 10.14 -3.45
C ALA A 77 17.98 9.49 -3.20
N GLU A 78 18.58 9.71 -2.02
CA GLU A 78 19.86 9.09 -1.66
C GLU A 78 19.71 7.60 -1.35
N GLN A 79 18.62 7.19 -0.70
CA GLN A 79 18.29 5.77 -0.49
C GLN A 79 18.10 5.05 -1.84
N GLU A 80 17.41 5.69 -2.79
CA GLU A 80 17.26 5.19 -4.15
C GLU A 80 18.61 5.06 -4.87
N ARG A 81 19.47 6.08 -4.78
CA ARG A 81 20.83 6.05 -5.36
C ARG A 81 21.66 4.89 -4.80
N LEU A 82 21.45 4.52 -3.54
CA LEU A 82 22.08 3.36 -2.88
C LEU A 82 21.41 2.02 -3.20
N GLY A 83 20.34 2.01 -3.99
CA GLY A 83 19.64 0.81 -4.42
C GLY A 83 18.62 0.28 -3.41
N VAL A 84 18.16 1.11 -2.47
CA VAL A 84 17.10 0.71 -1.54
C VAL A 84 15.76 0.62 -2.31
N PRO A 85 15.11 -0.55 -2.32
CA PRO A 85 13.86 -0.72 -3.06
C PRO A 85 12.74 0.12 -2.42
N PRO A 86 11.75 0.60 -3.19
CA PRO A 86 10.67 1.45 -2.69
C PRO A 86 10.00 0.93 -1.41
N SER A 87 9.77 -0.39 -1.31
CA SER A 87 9.14 -1.04 -0.15
C SER A 87 9.95 -0.97 1.15
N LYS A 88 11.27 -0.77 1.05
CA LYS A 88 12.18 -0.63 2.21
C LYS A 88 12.53 0.81 2.53
N ARG A 89 12.23 1.76 1.65
CA ARG A 89 12.54 3.18 1.90
C ARG A 89 11.80 3.66 3.15
N ARG A 90 12.44 4.58 3.87
CA ARG A 90 11.91 5.19 5.09
C ARG A 90 11.94 6.70 4.96
N ALA A 91 10.90 7.36 5.45
CA ALA A 91 10.77 8.81 5.34
C ALA A 91 11.87 9.54 6.12
N ALA A 92 12.07 9.17 7.38
CA ALA A 92 12.96 9.89 8.28
C ALA A 92 13.76 8.92 9.17
N PRO A 93 14.96 9.33 9.64
CA PRO A 93 15.73 8.54 10.60
C PRO A 93 15.00 8.46 11.93
N LYS A 94 15.20 7.37 12.67
CA LYS A 94 14.52 7.12 13.95
C LYS A 94 14.52 8.32 14.92
N ALA A 95 15.67 8.98 15.08
CA ALA A 95 15.78 10.13 15.99
C ALA A 95 14.90 11.34 15.56
N ALA A 96 14.72 11.56 14.25
CA ALA A 96 13.83 12.60 13.76
C ALA A 96 12.35 12.23 14.01
N VAL A 97 11.99 10.95 13.82
CA VAL A 97 10.64 10.45 14.13
C VAL A 97 10.35 10.57 15.63
N GLU A 98 11.28 10.16 16.50
CA GLU A 98 11.14 10.28 17.97
C GLU A 98 10.96 11.74 18.41
N ASN A 99 11.70 12.68 17.81
CA ASN A 99 11.51 14.11 18.06
C ASN A 99 10.15 14.62 17.60
N LEU A 100 9.70 14.21 16.41
CA LEU A 100 8.40 14.59 15.87
C LEU A 100 7.25 14.03 16.73
N ALA A 101 7.33 12.75 17.12
CA ALA A 101 6.36 12.11 17.99
C ALA A 101 6.26 12.82 19.36
N ARG A 102 7.40 13.18 19.95
CA ARG A 102 7.44 13.96 21.20
C ARG A 102 6.78 15.33 21.02
N MET A 103 7.14 16.07 19.97
CA MET A 103 6.56 17.39 19.70
C MET A 103 5.03 17.31 19.50
N ILE A 104 4.54 16.31 18.76
CA ILE A 104 3.10 16.08 18.58
C ILE A 104 2.45 15.68 19.91
N GLY A 105 3.08 14.79 20.68
CA GLY A 105 2.53 14.30 21.96
C GLY A 105 2.47 15.36 23.07
N GLU A 106 3.38 16.35 23.05
CA GLU A 106 3.42 17.46 24.01
C GLU A 106 2.36 18.54 23.72
N THR A 107 1.86 18.62 22.49
CA THR A 107 0.75 19.52 22.12
C THR A 107 -0.50 19.10 22.86
N SER A 108 -1.19 20.00 23.57
CA SER A 108 -2.31 19.65 24.46
C SER A 108 -3.64 19.45 23.72
N SER A 109 -3.88 20.19 22.65
CA SER A 109 -5.11 20.14 21.85
C SER A 109 -5.08 18.98 20.86
N THR A 110 -6.05 18.06 20.93
CA THR A 110 -6.17 16.96 19.95
C THR A 110 -6.38 17.47 18.53
N ARG A 111 -7.04 18.61 18.37
CA ARG A 111 -7.21 19.26 17.06
C ARG A 111 -5.86 19.72 16.51
N GLU A 112 -5.05 20.40 17.32
CA GLU A 112 -3.72 20.85 16.90
C GLU A 112 -2.80 19.64 16.61
N ARG A 113 -2.90 18.56 17.39
CA ARG A 113 -2.19 17.31 17.10
C ARG A 113 -2.59 16.72 15.74
N ALA A 114 -3.88 16.70 15.41
CA ALA A 114 -4.36 16.24 14.11
C ALA A 114 -3.88 17.16 12.97
N GLU A 115 -3.90 18.48 13.15
CA GLU A 115 -3.39 19.46 12.18
C GLU A 115 -1.88 19.30 11.98
N MET A 116 -1.12 19.01 13.03
CA MET A 116 0.30 18.67 12.93
C MET A 116 0.49 17.37 12.15
N LEU A 117 -0.19 16.27 12.52
CA LEU A 117 -0.10 15.00 11.79
C LEU A 117 -0.40 15.19 10.29
N ALA A 118 -1.42 15.98 9.96
CA ALA A 118 -1.74 16.34 8.58
C ALA A 118 -0.59 17.10 7.92
N SER A 119 -0.09 18.16 8.54
CA SER A 119 0.96 19.01 7.97
C SER A 119 2.25 18.24 7.70
N TRP A 120 2.71 17.43 8.67
CA TRP A 120 3.95 16.66 8.55
C TRP A 120 3.84 15.48 7.59
N SER A 121 2.70 14.78 7.57
CA SER A 121 2.50 13.66 6.63
C SER A 121 2.32 14.14 5.19
N THR A 122 1.49 15.16 4.95
CA THR A 122 1.21 15.68 3.61
C THR A 122 2.40 16.41 2.98
N ALA A 123 3.36 16.89 3.79
CA ALA A 123 4.63 17.40 3.28
C ALA A 123 5.49 16.32 2.57
N ILE A 124 5.25 15.03 2.86
CA ILE A 124 5.88 13.92 2.16
C ILE A 124 5.09 13.62 0.89
N ARG A 125 5.74 13.76 -0.28
CA ARG A 125 5.09 13.57 -1.58
C ARG A 125 4.81 12.11 -1.93
N GLU A 126 5.72 11.22 -1.56
CA GLU A 126 5.65 9.81 -1.91
C GLU A 126 4.67 9.05 -0.99
N PRO A 127 3.65 8.34 -1.53
CA PRO A 127 2.61 7.69 -0.71
C PRO A 127 3.15 6.64 0.27
N GLY A 128 4.09 5.79 -0.17
CA GLY A 128 4.67 4.74 0.67
C GLY A 128 5.41 5.29 1.90
N PRO A 129 6.41 6.17 1.72
CA PRO A 129 7.07 6.85 2.84
C PRO A 129 6.12 7.67 3.72
N ARG A 130 5.09 8.29 3.15
CA ARG A 130 4.06 9.02 3.93
C ARG A 130 3.31 8.08 4.88
N ALA A 131 2.85 6.93 4.38
CA ALA A 131 2.18 5.92 5.19
C ALA A 131 3.11 5.35 6.27
N ALA A 132 4.38 5.10 5.91
CA ALA A 132 5.40 4.62 6.83
C ALA A 132 5.67 5.60 7.98
N LEU A 133 5.60 6.92 7.74
CA LEU A 133 5.82 7.92 8.78
C LEU A 133 4.81 7.76 9.94
N LEU A 134 3.53 7.59 9.65
CA LEU A 134 2.50 7.44 10.69
C LEU A 134 2.75 6.17 11.51
N ALA A 135 3.05 5.04 10.85
CA ALA A 135 3.40 3.81 11.54
C ALA A 135 4.68 3.93 12.38
N ASP A 136 5.66 4.73 11.95
CA ASP A 136 6.88 4.97 12.72
C ASP A 136 6.62 5.93 13.90
N LEU A 137 5.69 6.88 13.78
CA LEU A 137 5.24 7.73 14.89
C LEU A 137 4.50 6.93 15.97
N GLU A 138 3.71 5.92 15.59
CA GLU A 138 3.10 4.97 16.55
C GLU A 138 4.18 4.24 17.35
N LYS A 139 5.21 3.70 16.68
CA LYS A 139 6.36 3.04 17.35
C LYS A 139 7.14 4.00 18.24
N ALA A 140 7.10 5.29 17.95
CA ALA A 140 7.74 6.34 18.74
C ALA A 140 6.89 6.85 19.92
N GLY A 141 5.71 6.24 20.16
CA GLY A 141 4.91 6.46 21.36
C GLY A 141 3.60 7.21 21.15
N LEU A 142 3.23 7.55 19.90
CA LEU A 142 1.87 8.02 19.61
C LEU A 142 0.86 6.86 19.64
N PRO A 143 -0.46 7.14 19.77
CA PRO A 143 -1.48 6.09 19.88
C PRO A 143 -1.47 5.12 18.70
N GLU A 144 -1.65 3.83 18.96
CA GLU A 144 -1.73 2.81 17.89
C GLU A 144 -2.95 3.06 16.98
N GLY A 145 -2.78 2.87 15.67
CA GLY A 145 -3.83 3.06 14.67
C GLY A 145 -3.80 4.40 13.95
N LEU A 146 -2.79 5.26 14.18
CA LEU A 146 -2.58 6.51 13.44
C LEU A 146 -2.52 6.32 11.93
N ARG A 147 -1.98 5.21 11.43
CA ARG A 147 -1.93 4.95 9.98
C ARG A 147 -3.32 4.99 9.33
N PHE A 148 -4.37 4.63 10.07
CA PHE A 148 -5.75 4.66 9.57
C PHE A 148 -6.35 6.08 9.55
N LEU A 149 -5.67 7.06 10.15
CA LEU A 149 -6.05 8.47 9.98
C LEU A 149 -5.58 9.02 8.63
N GLN A 150 -4.61 8.38 7.95
CA GLN A 150 -4.02 8.90 6.71
C GLN A 150 -5.05 9.34 5.68
N PRO A 151 -6.05 8.52 5.30
CA PRO A 151 -7.00 8.93 4.27
C PRO A 151 -7.82 10.16 4.69
N THR A 152 -8.15 10.26 5.98
CA THR A 152 -8.87 11.41 6.55
C THR A 152 -8.01 12.67 6.57
N LEU A 153 -6.72 12.54 6.91
CA LEU A 153 -5.76 13.65 6.90
C LEU A 153 -5.54 14.16 5.47
N GLU A 154 -5.41 13.25 4.50
CA GLU A 154 -5.25 13.57 3.08
C GLU A 154 -6.50 14.24 2.48
N ALA A 155 -7.69 13.82 2.91
CA ALA A 155 -8.94 14.46 2.53
C ALA A 155 -9.13 15.86 3.16
N GLY A 156 -8.29 16.25 4.13
CA GLY A 156 -8.40 17.53 4.81
C GLY A 156 -9.54 17.62 5.83
N ASP A 157 -10.18 16.51 6.19
CA ASP A 157 -11.26 16.50 7.20
C ASP A 157 -10.69 16.50 8.62
N MET A 158 -10.19 17.65 9.05
CA MET A 158 -9.57 17.83 10.37
C MET A 158 -10.54 17.59 11.53
N ALA A 159 -11.85 17.77 11.31
CA ALA A 159 -12.86 17.50 12.32
C ALA A 159 -12.98 15.99 12.58
N LYS A 160 -13.02 15.19 11.51
CA LYS A 160 -13.00 13.73 11.59
C LYS A 160 -11.67 13.21 12.10
N ALA A 161 -10.54 13.73 11.62
CA ALA A 161 -9.21 13.34 12.08
C ALA A 161 -9.04 13.58 13.60
N GLY A 162 -9.48 14.74 14.09
CA GLY A 162 -9.46 15.07 15.52
C GLY A 162 -10.33 14.15 16.37
N ARG A 163 -11.53 13.75 15.88
CA ARG A 163 -12.38 12.75 16.57
C ARG A 163 -11.72 11.38 16.60
N MET A 164 -11.19 10.91 15.47
CA MET A 164 -10.49 9.63 15.40
C MET A 164 -9.28 9.59 16.33
N LEU A 165 -8.46 10.65 16.32
CA LEU A 165 -7.31 10.78 17.21
C LEU A 165 -7.72 10.77 18.68
N SER A 166 -8.78 11.51 19.04
CA SER A 166 -9.30 11.54 20.43
C SER A 166 -9.72 10.15 20.90
N ALA A 167 -10.38 9.39 20.04
CA ALA A 167 -10.80 8.02 20.34
C ALA A 167 -9.62 7.06 20.48
N LEU A 168 -8.59 7.21 19.65
CA LEU A 168 -7.34 6.43 19.77
C LEU A 168 -6.61 6.71 21.09
N GLU A 169 -6.59 7.97 21.53
CA GLU A 169 -5.95 8.40 22.79
C GLU A 169 -6.72 7.93 24.03
N ALA A 170 -8.06 7.97 23.99
CA ALA A 170 -8.91 7.56 25.10
C ALA A 170 -8.82 6.05 25.38
N GLY A 171 -8.58 5.24 24.33
CA GLY A 171 -8.55 3.79 24.42
C GLY A 171 -9.95 3.19 24.65
N ILE A 172 -10.00 2.00 25.26
CA ILE A 172 -11.25 1.27 25.50
C ILE A 172 -11.52 1.21 27.01
N ASP A 173 -12.48 2.00 27.48
CA ASP A 173 -12.98 1.93 28.87
C ASP A 173 -14.49 1.62 28.88
N LEU A 174 -14.84 0.44 28.38
CA LEU A 174 -16.18 -0.13 28.46
C LEU A 174 -16.20 -1.32 29.42
N LYS A 175 -17.30 -1.47 30.18
CA LYS A 175 -17.44 -2.49 31.23
C LYS A 175 -18.80 -3.19 31.12
N GLY A 176 -18.86 -4.42 31.65
CA GLY A 176 -20.10 -5.19 31.78
C GLY A 176 -20.83 -5.37 30.44
N ASP A 177 -22.15 -5.20 30.48
CA ASP A 177 -23.04 -5.41 29.33
C ASP A 177 -22.67 -4.52 28.14
N THR A 178 -22.29 -3.26 28.37
CA THR A 178 -21.88 -2.34 27.29
C THR A 178 -20.67 -2.84 26.49
N LYS A 179 -19.72 -3.51 27.15
CA LYS A 179 -18.59 -4.11 26.44
C LYS A 179 -19.05 -5.31 25.61
N ARG A 180 -19.95 -6.13 26.15
CA ARG A 180 -20.50 -7.29 25.45
C ARG A 180 -21.31 -6.85 24.23
N ASP A 181 -22.14 -5.82 24.36
CA ASP A 181 -22.94 -5.29 23.25
C ASP A 181 -22.03 -4.79 22.12
N LEU A 182 -20.89 -4.15 22.44
CA LEU A 182 -19.89 -3.80 21.45
C LEU A 182 -19.25 -5.04 20.79
N ASP A 183 -18.90 -6.05 21.59
CA ASP A 183 -18.29 -7.29 21.09
C ASP A 183 -19.23 -8.01 20.12
N ASP A 184 -20.52 -8.08 20.44
CA ASP A 184 -21.56 -8.70 19.62
C ASP A 184 -21.77 -7.89 18.32
N ALA A 185 -21.90 -6.56 18.39
CA ALA A 185 -22.04 -5.71 17.21
C ALA A 185 -20.82 -5.76 16.27
N LEU A 186 -19.60 -5.83 16.83
CA LEU A 186 -18.37 -5.97 16.04
C LEU A 186 -18.30 -7.33 15.33
N LEU A 187 -18.78 -8.40 15.98
CA LEU A 187 -18.82 -9.74 15.42
C LEU A 187 -19.82 -9.84 14.26
N ASP A 188 -20.99 -9.22 14.41
CA ASP A 188 -22.06 -9.24 13.40
C ASP A 188 -21.70 -8.42 12.15
N ALA A 189 -20.87 -7.39 12.28
CA ALA A 189 -20.56 -6.46 11.21
C ALA A 189 -19.43 -6.92 10.26
N GLU A 190 -19.18 -8.24 10.16
CA GLU A 190 -18.29 -8.98 9.25
C GLU A 190 -17.15 -8.19 8.55
N PRO A 191 -16.20 -7.58 9.29
CA PRO A 191 -15.14 -6.76 8.69
C PRO A 191 -14.12 -7.60 7.90
N ASP A 192 -14.00 -8.89 8.20
CA ASP A 192 -12.91 -9.73 7.71
C ASP A 192 -13.15 -10.38 6.34
N ALA A 193 -14.37 -10.34 5.78
CA ALA A 193 -14.65 -11.03 4.52
C ALA A 193 -13.77 -10.51 3.38
N PHE A 194 -13.56 -9.19 3.34
CA PHE A 194 -12.67 -8.53 2.41
C PHE A 194 -11.21 -8.98 2.57
N GLU A 195 -10.63 -8.87 3.77
CA GLU A 195 -9.24 -9.23 3.98
C GLU A 195 -8.99 -10.74 3.90
N ARG A 196 -9.97 -11.58 4.25
CA ARG A 196 -9.91 -13.03 4.02
C ARG A 196 -9.90 -13.32 2.53
N SER A 197 -10.76 -12.65 1.75
CA SER A 197 -10.75 -12.75 0.29
C SER A 197 -9.40 -12.29 -0.26
N LEU A 198 -8.92 -11.11 0.12
CA LEU A 198 -7.63 -10.57 -0.33
C LEU A 198 -6.44 -11.45 0.07
N ALA A 199 -6.43 -12.01 1.28
CA ALA A 199 -5.40 -12.96 1.71
C ALA A 199 -5.46 -14.28 0.91
N GLY A 200 -6.67 -14.78 0.63
CA GLY A 200 -6.88 -15.95 -0.23
C GLY A 200 -6.41 -15.70 -1.66
N LEU A 201 -6.71 -14.51 -2.21
CA LEU A 201 -6.33 -14.06 -3.55
C LEU A 201 -4.84 -13.81 -3.67
N THR A 202 -4.19 -13.19 -2.68
CA THR A 202 -2.76 -12.85 -2.74
C THR A 202 -1.85 -13.98 -2.24
N GLY A 203 -2.37 -14.89 -1.41
CA GLY A 203 -1.58 -15.92 -0.72
C GLY A 203 -0.76 -15.35 0.44
N ASP A 204 -1.02 -14.10 0.80
CA ASP A 204 -0.28 -13.34 1.78
C ASP A 204 -1.05 -13.26 3.10
N ALA A 205 -0.35 -13.37 4.23
CA ALA A 205 -0.94 -13.18 5.56
C ALA A 205 -1.02 -11.70 5.97
N ARG A 206 -0.36 -10.79 5.26
CA ARG A 206 -0.34 -9.34 5.54
C ARG A 206 -1.74 -8.72 5.57
N PRO A 207 -2.67 -8.99 4.61
CA PRO A 207 -4.04 -8.48 4.70
C PRO A 207 -4.74 -8.87 6.00
N LEU A 208 -4.55 -10.10 6.49
CA LEU A 208 -5.13 -10.53 7.77
C LEU A 208 -4.46 -9.87 8.98
N ALA A 209 -3.17 -9.56 8.90
CA ALA A 209 -2.51 -8.77 9.95
C ALA A 209 -3.05 -7.34 9.98
N GLU A 210 -3.23 -6.73 8.81
CA GLU A 210 -3.82 -5.41 8.67
C GLU A 210 -5.27 -5.36 9.16
N ALA A 211 -6.07 -6.39 8.85
CA ALA A 211 -7.43 -6.55 9.35
C ALA A 211 -7.49 -6.50 10.88
N ARG A 212 -6.62 -7.26 11.57
CA ARG A 212 -6.57 -7.29 13.04
C ARG A 212 -6.22 -5.94 13.65
N GLU A 213 -5.27 -5.24 13.06
CA GLU A 213 -4.87 -3.90 13.49
C GLU A 213 -5.98 -2.86 13.22
N ARG A 214 -6.68 -3.00 12.09
CA ARG A 214 -7.87 -2.19 11.75
C ARG A 214 -9.00 -2.44 12.73
N ASP A 215 -9.26 -3.68 13.10
CA ASP A 215 -10.27 -4.07 14.09
C ASP A 215 -9.97 -3.50 15.47
N GLY A 216 -8.69 -3.47 15.86
CA GLY A 216 -8.25 -2.77 17.08
C GLY A 216 -8.61 -1.29 17.05
N THR A 217 -8.43 -0.63 15.90
CA THR A 217 -8.78 0.78 15.70
C THR A 217 -10.29 0.98 15.66
N ARG A 218 -11.02 0.15 14.90
CA ARG A 218 -12.48 0.12 14.79
C ARG A 218 -13.13 0.05 16.16
N ARG A 219 -12.65 -0.89 16.99
CA ARG A 219 -13.11 -1.09 18.36
C ARG A 219 -12.89 0.14 19.25
N ARG A 220 -11.76 0.84 19.14
CA ARG A 220 -11.50 2.10 19.89
C ARG A 220 -12.44 3.21 19.44
N LEU A 221 -12.65 3.37 18.14
CA LEU A 221 -13.57 4.34 17.57
C LEU A 221 -15.01 4.10 18.03
N ALA A 222 -15.48 2.86 17.90
CA ALA A 222 -16.82 2.45 18.34
C ALA A 222 -16.98 2.60 19.86
N ALA A 223 -15.97 2.24 20.66
CA ALA A 223 -16.01 2.42 22.10
C ALA A 223 -16.14 3.89 22.51
N ALA A 224 -15.38 4.79 21.89
CA ALA A 224 -15.48 6.23 22.15
C ALA A 224 -16.86 6.80 21.79
N ARG A 225 -17.49 6.26 20.73
CA ARG A 225 -18.85 6.61 20.32
C ARG A 225 -19.91 6.12 21.31
N MET A 226 -19.78 4.89 21.80
CA MET A 226 -20.68 4.38 22.84
C MET A 226 -20.54 5.15 24.15
N GLN A 227 -19.32 5.57 24.52
CA GLN A 227 -19.10 6.46 25.67
C GLN A 227 -19.77 7.83 25.49
N ALA A 228 -19.94 8.29 24.25
CA ALA A 228 -20.69 9.49 23.91
C ALA A 228 -22.23 9.27 23.84
N GLY A 229 -22.70 8.04 24.06
CA GLY A 229 -24.11 7.69 24.15
C GLY A 229 -24.74 7.10 22.88
N GLU A 230 -23.94 6.77 21.85
CA GLU A 230 -24.41 6.00 20.70
C GLU A 230 -24.65 4.52 21.10
N ASP A 231 -25.61 3.84 20.48
CA ASP A 231 -25.76 2.39 20.63
C ASP A 231 -24.65 1.62 19.88
N ALA A 232 -24.50 0.33 20.17
CA ALA A 232 -23.39 -0.48 19.67
C ALA A 232 -23.38 -0.57 18.13
N ASP A 233 -24.54 -0.80 17.51
CA ASP A 233 -24.66 -0.96 16.05
C ASP A 233 -24.35 0.36 15.33
N GLU A 234 -24.92 1.47 15.82
CA GLU A 234 -24.64 2.80 15.27
C GLU A 234 -23.17 3.18 15.43
N ALA A 235 -22.57 2.89 16.59
CA ALA A 235 -21.18 3.18 16.89
C ALA A 235 -20.22 2.40 15.99
N VAL A 236 -20.46 1.11 15.77
CA VAL A 236 -19.67 0.24 14.88
C VAL A 236 -19.79 0.73 13.43
N ARG A 237 -21.00 0.98 12.94
CA ARG A 237 -21.21 1.48 11.57
C ARG A 237 -20.47 2.80 11.32
N LYS A 238 -20.59 3.77 12.23
CA LYS A 238 -19.88 5.05 12.07
C LYS A 238 -18.36 4.92 12.24
N ALA A 239 -17.88 3.96 13.04
CA ALA A 239 -16.46 3.65 13.12
C ALA A 239 -15.91 3.12 11.78
N ASP A 240 -16.69 2.30 11.06
CA ASP A 240 -16.32 1.84 9.71
C ASP A 240 -16.32 2.98 8.70
N GLU A 241 -17.34 3.84 8.71
CA GLU A 241 -17.37 5.06 7.89
C GLU A 241 -16.15 5.95 8.17
N ASP A 242 -15.71 6.00 9.43
CA ASP A 242 -14.53 6.73 9.84
C ASP A 242 -13.24 6.15 9.24
N LEU A 243 -13.04 4.84 9.39
CA LEU A 243 -11.88 4.10 8.91
C LEU A 243 -11.75 4.07 7.38
N LEU A 244 -12.87 3.99 6.68
CA LEU A 244 -12.88 3.91 5.22
C LEU A 244 -12.85 5.30 4.56
N ALA A 245 -12.75 6.38 5.35
CA ALA A 245 -12.89 7.75 4.88
C ALA A 245 -14.15 7.98 4.01
N GLY A 246 -15.23 7.25 4.30
CA GLY A 246 -16.47 7.28 3.53
C GLY A 246 -16.46 6.44 2.25
N GLY A 247 -15.37 5.73 1.95
CA GLY A 247 -15.33 4.72 0.91
C GLY A 247 -16.02 3.42 1.31
N THR A 248 -16.19 2.51 0.36
CA THR A 248 -16.76 1.17 0.55
C THR A 248 -15.71 0.12 0.20
N ARG A 249 -15.68 -1.02 0.89
CA ARG A 249 -14.89 -2.17 0.48
C ARG A 249 -15.80 -3.22 -0.11
N VAL A 250 -15.43 -3.72 -1.28
CA VAL A 250 -16.17 -4.71 -2.03
C VAL A 250 -15.35 -5.99 -2.08
N ALA A 251 -15.96 -7.11 -1.72
CA ALA A 251 -15.41 -8.44 -1.92
C ALA A 251 -16.47 -9.28 -2.60
N ARG A 252 -16.18 -9.75 -3.82
CA ARG A 252 -17.14 -10.46 -4.65
C ARG A 252 -16.46 -11.64 -5.32
N ASP A 253 -17.05 -12.81 -5.15
CA ASP A 253 -16.58 -14.04 -5.80
C ASP A 253 -16.52 -13.84 -7.31
N GLY A 254 -15.44 -14.33 -7.91
CA GLY A 254 -15.12 -14.09 -9.31
C GLY A 254 -14.51 -12.71 -9.56
N LEU A 255 -15.06 -11.61 -9.03
CA LEU A 255 -14.60 -10.25 -9.40
C LEU A 255 -13.34 -9.78 -8.66
N GLY A 256 -13.20 -10.10 -7.37
CA GLY A 256 -12.04 -9.74 -6.56
C GLY A 256 -12.38 -9.00 -5.26
N ALA A 257 -11.40 -8.28 -4.72
CA ALA A 257 -11.49 -7.55 -3.45
C ALA A 257 -10.81 -6.18 -3.58
N PHE A 258 -11.62 -5.11 -3.71
CA PHE A 258 -11.15 -3.73 -3.94
C PHE A 258 -11.94 -2.68 -3.15
N SER A 259 -11.38 -1.47 -3.05
CA SER A 259 -11.98 -0.33 -2.37
C SER A 259 -12.59 0.68 -3.35
N VAL A 260 -13.81 1.13 -3.08
CA VAL A 260 -14.51 2.19 -3.79
C VAL A 260 -14.34 3.50 -3.02
N PRO A 261 -13.74 4.55 -3.61
CA PRO A 261 -13.59 5.84 -2.95
C PRO A 261 -14.92 6.48 -2.55
N ALA A 262 -14.88 7.35 -1.53
CA ALA A 262 -16.06 8.09 -1.11
C ALA A 262 -16.66 8.92 -2.26
N GLY A 263 -17.98 8.88 -2.40
CA GLY A 263 -18.71 9.61 -3.44
C GLY A 263 -18.77 8.92 -4.81
N ALA A 264 -18.03 7.82 -5.01
CA ALA A 264 -18.22 6.94 -6.16
C ALA A 264 -19.35 5.93 -5.88
N ASP A 265 -20.11 5.58 -6.91
CA ASP A 265 -21.14 4.55 -6.83
C ASP A 265 -20.49 3.16 -6.96
N ALA A 266 -20.59 2.34 -5.90
CA ALA A 266 -19.97 1.01 -5.87
C ALA A 266 -20.52 0.08 -6.97
N TYR A 267 -21.81 0.17 -7.31
CA TYR A 267 -22.40 -0.63 -8.36
C TYR A 267 -21.86 -0.26 -9.74
N GLN A 268 -21.67 1.04 -10.00
CA GLN A 268 -21.05 1.50 -11.25
C GLN A 268 -19.60 1.01 -11.36
N VAL A 269 -18.82 1.09 -10.28
CA VAL A 269 -17.44 0.61 -10.26
C VAL A 269 -17.38 -0.90 -10.46
N GLU A 270 -18.19 -1.68 -9.72
CA GLU A 270 -18.25 -3.14 -9.86
C GLU A 270 -18.56 -3.57 -11.30
N THR A 271 -19.65 -3.06 -11.86
CA THR A 271 -20.09 -3.41 -13.21
C THR A 271 -19.08 -2.95 -14.26
N GLY A 272 -18.44 -1.81 -14.03
CA GLY A 272 -17.38 -1.28 -14.87
C GLY A 272 -16.14 -2.17 -14.88
N LEU A 273 -15.72 -2.65 -13.72
CA LEU A 273 -14.58 -3.57 -13.58
C LEU A 273 -14.88 -4.96 -14.16
N GLU A 274 -16.10 -5.46 -14.01
CA GLU A 274 -16.54 -6.71 -14.63
C GLU A 274 -16.45 -6.62 -16.16
N ARG A 275 -16.97 -5.53 -16.74
CA ARG A 275 -16.85 -5.27 -18.17
C ARG A 275 -15.40 -5.12 -18.64
N LEU A 276 -14.57 -4.38 -17.90
CA LEU A 276 -13.16 -4.21 -18.26
C LEU A 276 -12.36 -5.52 -18.20
N ARG A 277 -12.81 -6.49 -17.41
CA ARG A 277 -12.24 -7.84 -17.40
C ARG A 277 -12.67 -8.64 -18.63
N GLU A 278 -13.94 -8.54 -19.05
CA GLU A 278 -14.40 -9.15 -20.31
C GLU A 278 -13.66 -8.57 -21.53
N GLU A 279 -13.30 -7.29 -21.48
CA GLU A 279 -12.55 -6.58 -22.53
C GLU A 279 -11.02 -6.74 -22.40
N ILE A 280 -10.52 -7.68 -21.58
CA ILE A 280 -9.09 -7.74 -21.28
C ILE A 280 -8.21 -8.11 -22.48
N GLY A 281 -8.73 -8.92 -23.39
CA GLY A 281 -8.03 -9.25 -24.64
C GLY A 281 -7.69 -8.03 -25.49
N ASP A 282 -8.49 -6.96 -25.39
CA ASP A 282 -8.23 -5.70 -26.09
C ASP A 282 -7.16 -4.85 -25.39
N ARG A 283 -6.89 -5.10 -24.10
CA ARG A 283 -5.98 -4.29 -23.27
C ARG A 283 -4.63 -4.94 -23.04
N VAL A 284 -4.52 -6.25 -23.27
CA VAL A 284 -3.30 -7.03 -23.07
C VAL A 284 -2.94 -7.72 -24.38
N PRO A 285 -1.92 -7.23 -25.09
CA PRO A 285 -1.49 -7.85 -26.34
C PRO A 285 -1.07 -9.31 -26.13
N ALA A 286 -1.49 -10.21 -27.03
CA ALA A 286 -1.10 -11.62 -26.99
C ALA A 286 0.43 -11.80 -26.91
N ALA A 287 1.20 -10.92 -27.56
CA ALA A 287 2.67 -10.91 -27.49
C ALA A 287 3.23 -10.60 -26.09
N THR A 288 2.52 -9.83 -25.27
CA THR A 288 2.90 -9.57 -23.87
C THR A 288 2.69 -10.82 -23.02
N LEU A 289 1.60 -11.55 -23.25
CA LEU A 289 1.32 -12.81 -22.56
C LEU A 289 2.21 -13.95 -23.00
N ALA A 290 2.52 -14.03 -24.30
CA ALA A 290 3.48 -15.00 -24.81
C ALA A 290 4.84 -14.86 -24.12
N ARG A 291 5.31 -13.62 -23.88
CA ARG A 291 6.56 -13.36 -23.13
C ARG A 291 6.48 -13.76 -21.65
N LEU A 292 5.30 -13.68 -21.02
CA LEU A 292 5.10 -14.15 -19.66
C LEU A 292 5.09 -15.67 -19.56
N LEU A 293 4.47 -16.33 -20.54
CA LEU A 293 4.39 -17.78 -20.62
C LEU A 293 5.74 -18.42 -20.94
N ASP A 294 6.51 -17.77 -21.80
CA ASP A 294 7.79 -18.25 -22.26
C ASP A 294 8.87 -17.16 -22.21
N PRO A 295 9.33 -16.80 -21.00
CA PRO A 295 10.37 -15.77 -20.84
C PRO A 295 11.72 -16.22 -21.41
N ALA A 296 11.93 -17.52 -21.61
CA ALA A 296 13.15 -18.10 -22.16
C ALA A 296 13.12 -18.19 -23.70
N GLY A 297 11.96 -18.04 -24.34
CA GLY A 297 11.81 -18.18 -25.79
C GLY A 297 11.98 -19.62 -26.28
N GLU A 298 11.62 -20.61 -25.46
CA GLU A 298 11.76 -22.03 -25.76
C GLU A 298 10.59 -22.59 -26.59
N LEU A 299 9.45 -21.89 -26.64
CA LEU A 299 8.27 -22.25 -27.43
C LEU A 299 8.35 -21.67 -28.85
N GLU A 300 7.81 -22.41 -29.83
CA GLU A 300 7.58 -21.87 -31.18
C GLU A 300 6.53 -20.75 -31.12
N GLY A 301 6.75 -19.66 -31.88
CA GLY A 301 5.93 -18.43 -31.80
C GLY A 301 4.41 -18.68 -31.92
N ASP A 302 3.98 -19.50 -32.87
CA ASP A 302 2.56 -19.83 -33.07
C ASP A 302 1.96 -20.61 -31.89
N MET A 303 2.77 -21.42 -31.19
CA MET A 303 2.34 -22.15 -29.99
C MET A 303 2.21 -21.20 -28.80
N ALA A 304 3.17 -20.29 -28.61
CA ALA A 304 3.12 -19.30 -27.55
C ALA A 304 1.94 -18.33 -27.71
N GLU A 305 1.64 -17.88 -28.92
CA GLU A 305 0.48 -17.03 -29.21
C GLU A 305 -0.85 -17.75 -28.97
N ARG A 306 -0.98 -19.02 -29.36
CA ARG A 306 -2.20 -19.79 -29.10
C ARG A 306 -2.42 -20.02 -27.60
N MET A 307 -1.36 -20.38 -26.87
CA MET A 307 -1.42 -20.54 -25.42
C MET A 307 -1.70 -19.21 -24.72
N ALA A 308 -1.20 -18.09 -25.24
CA ALA A 308 -1.52 -16.76 -24.73
C ALA A 308 -3.02 -16.42 -24.92
N GLY A 309 -3.63 -16.86 -26.02
CA GLY A 309 -5.08 -16.74 -26.25
C GLY A 309 -5.90 -17.57 -25.25
N GLU A 310 -5.54 -18.84 -25.06
CA GLU A 310 -6.20 -19.70 -24.06
C GLU A 310 -6.05 -19.14 -22.64
N LEU A 311 -4.88 -18.59 -22.30
CA LEU A 311 -4.62 -17.96 -21.01
C LEU A 311 -5.42 -16.65 -20.82
N LEU A 312 -5.67 -15.88 -21.88
CA LEU A 312 -6.54 -14.70 -21.82
C LEU A 312 -7.96 -15.07 -21.43
N ASP A 313 -8.49 -16.14 -22.02
CA ASP A 313 -9.82 -16.65 -21.72
C ASP A 313 -9.88 -17.12 -20.25
N ASP A 314 -8.86 -17.87 -19.80
CA ASP A 314 -8.76 -18.28 -18.38
C ASP A 314 -8.66 -17.07 -17.44
N PHE A 315 -7.94 -16.02 -17.82
CA PHE A 315 -7.85 -14.79 -17.02
C PHE A 315 -9.17 -14.00 -16.99
N ALA A 316 -9.98 -14.05 -18.04
CA ALA A 316 -11.30 -13.42 -18.00
C ALA A 316 -12.20 -14.06 -16.92
N ASP A 317 -12.00 -15.34 -16.63
CA ASP A 317 -12.77 -16.10 -15.64
C ASP A 317 -12.16 -16.03 -14.23
N ASP A 318 -10.84 -16.21 -14.10
CA ASP A 318 -10.17 -16.41 -12.80
C ASP A 318 -9.45 -15.17 -12.25
N ALA A 319 -9.29 -14.11 -13.05
CA ALA A 319 -8.58 -12.93 -12.59
C ALA A 319 -9.42 -12.07 -11.66
N ALA A 320 -8.75 -11.51 -10.65
CA ALA A 320 -9.37 -10.75 -9.58
C ALA A 320 -8.85 -9.31 -9.53
N TRP A 321 -9.76 -8.34 -9.46
CA TRP A 321 -9.40 -6.95 -9.21
C TRP A 321 -9.04 -6.75 -7.74
N ILE A 322 -7.90 -6.10 -7.50
CA ILE A 322 -7.45 -5.67 -6.17
C ILE A 322 -6.95 -4.22 -6.21
N ASP A 323 -6.92 -3.54 -5.06
CA ASP A 323 -6.34 -2.20 -4.96
C ASP A 323 -4.87 -2.21 -5.35
N HIS A 324 -4.49 -1.39 -6.32
CA HIS A 324 -3.10 -1.27 -6.78
C HIS A 324 -2.31 -0.34 -5.86
N PRO A 325 -1.05 -0.66 -5.47
CA PRO A 325 -0.25 0.18 -4.57
C PRO A 325 -0.04 1.63 -5.04
N ASP A 326 0.02 1.83 -6.35
CA ASP A 326 0.16 3.15 -7.00
C ASP A 326 -1.19 3.82 -7.32
N GLY A 327 -2.28 3.35 -6.69
CA GLY A 327 -3.65 3.85 -6.86
C GLY A 327 -4.44 3.13 -7.97
N GLY A 328 -5.77 3.17 -7.86
CA GLY A 328 -6.67 2.45 -8.78
C GLY A 328 -6.72 0.95 -8.50
N TYR A 329 -7.12 0.19 -9.51
CA TYR A 329 -7.33 -1.26 -9.47
C TYR A 329 -6.33 -1.95 -10.38
N GLY A 330 -5.67 -2.97 -9.85
CA GLY A 330 -4.80 -3.86 -10.61
C GLY A 330 -5.46 -5.22 -10.75
N LEU A 331 -5.23 -5.87 -11.90
CA LEU A 331 -5.75 -7.21 -12.11
C LEU A 331 -4.73 -8.26 -11.67
N LEU A 332 -5.06 -9.00 -10.63
CA LEU A 332 -4.25 -10.08 -10.11
C LEU A 332 -4.57 -11.38 -10.86
N VAL A 333 -3.54 -12.02 -11.37
CA VAL A 333 -3.62 -13.31 -12.06
C VAL A 333 -2.72 -14.35 -11.37
N THR A 334 -3.07 -15.62 -11.53
CA THR A 334 -2.20 -16.75 -11.15
C THR A 334 -1.58 -17.32 -12.42
N LEU A 335 -0.25 -17.33 -12.50
CA LEU A 335 0.49 -17.90 -13.62
C LEU A 335 0.56 -19.42 -13.51
N MET A 336 0.95 -20.09 -14.59
CA MET A 336 0.99 -21.56 -14.66
C MET A 336 1.93 -22.21 -13.63
N ASP A 337 2.96 -21.50 -13.16
CA ASP A 337 3.86 -21.96 -12.10
C ASP A 337 3.29 -21.77 -10.68
N GLY A 338 2.04 -21.29 -10.58
CA GLY A 338 1.35 -20.98 -9.33
C GLY A 338 1.76 -19.64 -8.72
N THR A 339 2.67 -18.89 -9.34
CA THR A 339 3.01 -17.54 -8.89
C THR A 339 1.87 -16.58 -9.17
N ARG A 340 1.72 -15.58 -8.30
CA ARG A 340 0.69 -14.56 -8.44
C ARG A 340 1.34 -13.22 -8.72
N GLY A 341 0.77 -12.50 -9.68
CA GLY A 341 1.29 -11.21 -10.11
C GLY A 341 0.21 -10.35 -10.73
N PHE A 342 0.48 -9.05 -10.80
CA PHE A 342 -0.36 -8.17 -11.60
C PHE A 342 -0.12 -8.45 -13.07
N LEU A 343 -1.21 -8.61 -13.82
CA LEU A 343 -1.14 -8.76 -15.26
C LEU A 343 -0.53 -7.50 -15.88
N PRO A 344 0.51 -7.58 -16.72
CA PRO A 344 1.08 -6.42 -17.38
C PRO A 344 0.19 -5.94 -18.54
N GLY A 345 0.12 -4.62 -18.72
CA GLY A 345 -0.49 -3.97 -19.88
C GLY A 345 0.48 -3.80 -21.05
N GLU A 346 0.10 -2.95 -22.01
CA GLU A 346 0.88 -2.69 -23.23
C GLU A 346 2.30 -2.14 -22.99
N ASP A 347 2.52 -1.43 -21.88
CA ASP A 347 3.78 -0.77 -21.55
C ASP A 347 4.68 -1.63 -20.64
N ASP A 348 4.41 -2.93 -20.55
CA ASP A 348 5.05 -3.89 -19.64
C ASP A 348 4.95 -3.55 -18.15
N LYS A 349 4.11 -2.57 -17.78
CA LYS A 349 3.77 -2.26 -16.39
C LYS A 349 2.47 -2.96 -15.99
N PRO A 350 2.22 -3.17 -14.69
CA PRO A 350 0.94 -3.67 -14.21
C PRO A 350 -0.25 -2.93 -14.84
N LEU A 351 -1.18 -3.70 -15.42
CA LEU A 351 -2.46 -3.22 -15.91
C LEU A 351 -3.19 -2.55 -14.75
N ARG A 352 -3.56 -1.30 -14.97
CA ARG A 352 -4.16 -0.45 -13.95
C ARG A 352 -5.40 0.24 -14.50
N VAL A 353 -6.44 0.27 -13.69
CA VAL A 353 -7.71 0.92 -13.98
C VAL A 353 -8.02 1.93 -12.89
N THR A 354 -8.39 3.14 -13.26
CA THR A 354 -8.86 4.17 -12.33
C THR A 354 -10.36 4.02 -12.06
N THR A 355 -10.85 4.59 -10.95
CA THR A 355 -12.29 4.65 -10.64
C THR A 355 -13.10 5.29 -11.76
N ASP A 356 -12.60 6.38 -12.36
CA ASP A 356 -13.24 7.05 -13.49
C ASP A 356 -13.27 6.19 -14.76
N GLU A 357 -12.27 5.33 -14.98
CA GLU A 357 -12.27 4.37 -16.08
C GLU A 357 -13.30 3.27 -15.87
N ALA A 358 -13.41 2.73 -14.65
CA ALA A 358 -14.44 1.75 -14.32
C ALA A 358 -15.85 2.35 -14.53
N ILE A 359 -16.11 3.55 -14.01
CA ILE A 359 -17.40 4.24 -14.19
C ILE A 359 -17.69 4.48 -15.67
N ARG A 360 -16.70 4.95 -16.45
CA ARG A 360 -16.87 5.14 -17.90
C ARG A 360 -17.17 3.83 -18.64
N ALA A 361 -16.56 2.73 -18.25
CA ALA A 361 -16.82 1.42 -18.83
C ALA A 361 -18.27 0.96 -18.55
N HIS A 362 -18.75 1.16 -17.32
CA HIS A 362 -20.16 0.94 -16.98
C HIS A 362 -21.09 1.76 -17.89
N ASP A 363 -20.84 3.07 -18.01
CA ASP A 363 -21.69 3.98 -18.77
C ASP A 363 -21.70 3.65 -20.28
N ALA A 364 -20.54 3.29 -20.83
CA ALA A 364 -20.41 2.84 -22.21
C ALA A 364 -21.21 1.55 -22.47
N GLY A 365 -21.26 0.65 -21.49
CA GLY A 365 -22.07 -0.56 -21.59
C GLY A 365 -23.56 -0.32 -21.58
N TRP A 366 -24.02 0.65 -20.80
CA TRP A 366 -25.42 1.09 -20.85
C TRP A 366 -25.76 1.73 -22.18
N ALA A 367 -24.89 2.59 -22.72
CA ALA A 367 -25.10 3.22 -24.03
C ALA A 367 -25.22 2.16 -25.14
N LYS A 368 -24.31 1.18 -25.17
CA LYS A 368 -24.37 0.06 -26.13
C LYS A 368 -25.68 -0.72 -26.02
N ARG A 369 -26.11 -1.09 -24.80
CA ARG A 369 -27.38 -1.81 -24.61
C ARG A 369 -28.59 -1.00 -25.07
N ILE A 370 -28.59 0.31 -24.86
CA ILE A 370 -29.66 1.19 -25.36
C ILE A 370 -29.66 1.19 -26.89
N ASP A 371 -28.49 1.34 -27.52
CA ASP A 371 -28.36 1.31 -28.98
C ASP A 371 -28.80 -0.05 -29.56
N ASP A 372 -28.42 -1.17 -28.95
CA ASP A 372 -28.82 -2.53 -29.38
C ASP A 372 -30.35 -2.74 -29.27
N VAL A 373 -30.99 -2.17 -28.24
CA VAL A 373 -32.44 -2.19 -28.08
C VAL A 373 -33.13 -1.30 -29.13
N LEU A 374 -32.57 -0.12 -29.41
CA LEU A 374 -33.12 0.81 -30.40
C LEU A 374 -32.88 0.35 -31.85
N SER A 375 -31.81 -0.39 -32.12
CA SER A 375 -31.47 -0.95 -33.43
C SER A 375 -32.29 -2.21 -33.77
N GLY A 376 -32.98 -2.79 -32.78
CA GLY A 376 -33.78 -4.01 -32.94
C GLY A 376 -32.95 -5.29 -33.01
N GLU A 377 -31.69 -5.26 -32.57
CA GLU A 377 -30.83 -6.45 -32.47
C GLU A 377 -31.22 -7.37 -31.31
N PHE A 378 -31.93 -6.84 -30.31
CA PHE A 378 -32.68 -7.67 -29.38
C PHE A 378 -33.99 -8.14 -30.05
N GLY A 379 -33.93 -9.34 -30.65
CA GLY A 379 -35.13 -10.08 -31.07
C GLY A 379 -36.11 -10.29 -29.89
N PRO A 380 -37.41 -10.50 -30.18
CA PRO A 380 -38.49 -10.51 -29.20
C PRO A 380 -38.31 -11.51 -28.04
#